data_AF-A0A0F9EZR4-F1
#
_entry.id   AF-A0A0F9EZR4-F1
#
_cell.length_a   1.000
_cell.length_b   1.000
_cell.length_c   1.000
_cell.angle_alpha   90.00
_cell.angle_beta   90.00
_cell.angle_gamma   90.00
#
_symmetry.space_group_name_H-M   'P 1'
#
loop_
_entity.id
_entity.type
_entity.pdbx_description
1 polymer ?
#
loop_
_entity_poly.entity_id
_entity_poly.type
_entity_poly.pdbx_seq_one_letter_code
_entity_poly.pdbx_strand_id
1 'polypeptide(L)'
;TASFTLDACGVEVSVDVQRRAVPGEGGVALIDNTARIRPLKSVEPSVVPDLGNGIPADYVGPYTYTINLEQLVDDNLEELEAIYDVLPAVARADRLRIDNVWVHADGQDWPAPLPAIDDEQGQQVRIVWPTTYNLSDGSGGFSDVNGAEYALWEAIGDEGFGHFDVREAKELRFDVTFYDGLSGQNTWCNWTVLRPWGTTSGPQAEIYVDGSGEECKQGGGFTVTKAADPAVLMPGVGTDITYEISITNHEDQPLDLGQVFDYLPQSFVFREIVPGGTLTVVDPPVVDPLFDPAGDGKLRTQIIWDILASDKQFAAGETKNFFFIAWAPPQEVSGNFYNEVFITEGTGTGAMPQLFFGIINDTQYFGGYSWTDGKVMVPSYDSEASADGMTIDANLIYFGGVWITSYQVR
;
A
#
# COMPACT_ATOMS: atom_id res chain seq x y z
N THR A 1 -20.69 -16.69 -26.51
CA THR A 1 -21.93 -16.29 -25.82
C THR A 1 -22.60 -17.53 -25.29
N ALA A 2 -23.08 -17.47 -24.06
CA ALA A 2 -23.91 -18.49 -23.43
C ALA A 2 -25.23 -17.82 -23.05
N SER A 3 -26.35 -18.49 -23.29
CA SER A 3 -27.69 -17.99 -23.02
C SER A 3 -28.42 -19.03 -22.19
N PHE A 4 -29.07 -18.61 -21.12
CA PHE A 4 -29.89 -19.50 -20.29
C PHE A 4 -31.06 -18.74 -19.68
N THR A 5 -32.10 -19.48 -19.33
CA THR A 5 -33.25 -18.95 -18.60
C THR A 5 -33.26 -19.52 -17.19
N LEU A 6 -33.68 -18.71 -16.22
CA LEU A 6 -33.87 -19.15 -14.84
C LEU A 6 -35.16 -18.55 -14.28
N ASP A 7 -35.84 -19.30 -13.42
CA ASP A 7 -37.00 -18.82 -12.68
C ASP A 7 -36.50 -18.08 -11.42
N ALA A 8 -36.65 -16.76 -11.40
CA ALA A 8 -36.39 -15.91 -10.25
C ALA A 8 -37.72 -15.50 -9.61
N CYS A 9 -38.11 -16.20 -8.54
CA CYS A 9 -39.31 -15.89 -7.76
C CYS A 9 -40.62 -15.93 -8.56
N GLY A 10 -40.74 -16.84 -9.54
CA GLY A 10 -41.90 -17.00 -10.41
C GLY A 10 -41.85 -16.16 -11.68
N VAL A 11 -40.74 -15.46 -11.94
CA VAL A 11 -40.50 -14.67 -13.15
C VAL A 11 -39.39 -15.32 -13.95
N GLU A 12 -39.66 -15.62 -15.23
CA GLU A 12 -38.65 -16.15 -16.13
C GLU A 12 -37.68 -15.04 -16.53
N VAL A 13 -36.41 -15.19 -16.13
CA VAL A 13 -35.33 -14.26 -16.47
C VAL A 13 -34.50 -14.89 -17.58
N SER A 14 -34.33 -14.16 -18.69
CA SER A 14 -33.39 -14.52 -19.75
C SER A 14 -32.05 -13.88 -19.46
N VAL A 15 -30.99 -14.67 -19.40
CA VAL A 15 -29.61 -14.22 -19.14
C VAL A 15 -28.74 -14.57 -20.34
N ASP A 16 -28.13 -13.56 -20.93
CA ASP A 16 -27.12 -13.67 -21.97
C ASP A 16 -25.76 -13.27 -21.40
N VAL A 17 -24.77 -14.15 -21.51
CA VAL A 17 -23.38 -13.91 -21.09
C VAL A 17 -22.48 -13.97 -22.31
N GLN A 18 -21.83 -12.87 -22.63
CA GLN A 18 -20.87 -12.79 -23.72
C GLN A 18 -19.46 -12.58 -23.16
N ARG A 19 -18.56 -13.50 -23.49
CA ARG A 19 -17.12 -13.27 -23.30
C ARG A 19 -16.68 -12.20 -24.28
N ARG A 20 -16.08 -11.13 -23.76
CA ARG A 20 -15.61 -9.98 -24.54
C ARG A 20 -14.09 -9.84 -24.49
N ALA A 21 -13.47 -10.29 -23.41
CA ALA A 21 -12.02 -10.34 -23.29
C ALA A 21 -11.55 -11.77 -23.02
N VAL A 22 -10.27 -12.03 -23.27
CA VAL A 22 -9.61 -13.24 -22.78
C VAL A 22 -9.35 -13.09 -21.28
N PRO A 23 -9.85 -14.01 -20.41
CA PRO A 23 -9.40 -14.07 -19.03
C PRO A 23 -7.88 -14.12 -18.98
N GLY A 24 -7.29 -13.17 -18.30
CA GLY A 24 -5.86 -13.04 -18.15
C GLY A 24 -5.56 -12.16 -16.94
N GLU A 25 -4.29 -12.13 -16.56
CA GLU A 25 -3.78 -11.30 -15.47
C GLU A 25 -3.43 -9.91 -16.01
N GLY A 26 -4.39 -9.25 -16.70
CA GLY A 26 -4.14 -7.93 -17.26
C GLY A 26 -3.44 -7.03 -16.24
N GLY A 27 -2.25 -6.54 -16.61
CA GLY A 27 -1.52 -5.46 -15.95
C GLY A 27 -0.73 -5.77 -14.69
N VAL A 28 -0.46 -7.03 -14.31
CA VAL A 28 0.41 -7.29 -13.14
C VAL A 28 1.87 -7.08 -13.53
N ALA A 29 2.36 -5.87 -13.27
CA ALA A 29 3.65 -5.66 -12.67
C ALA A 29 3.73 -4.21 -12.23
N LEU A 30 3.80 -4.00 -10.92
CA LEU A 30 4.17 -2.70 -10.41
C LEU A 30 5.57 -2.33 -10.88
N ILE A 31 5.82 -1.05 -10.91
CA ILE A 31 6.85 -0.45 -11.74
C ILE A 31 8.18 -0.37 -11.00
N ASP A 32 8.20 -0.09 -9.69
CA ASP A 32 9.45 0.15 -9.00
C ASP A 32 9.95 -1.04 -8.16
N ASN A 33 11.22 -1.40 -8.37
CA ASN A 33 11.98 -2.32 -7.53
C ASN A 33 12.15 -1.80 -6.08
N THR A 34 11.86 -0.53 -5.80
CA THR A 34 11.83 0.03 -4.44
C THR A 34 10.50 -0.20 -3.72
N ALA A 35 9.44 -0.63 -4.42
CA ALA A 35 8.06 -0.70 -3.91
C ALA A 35 7.43 -2.08 -4.17
N ARG A 36 8.12 -3.14 -3.75
CA ARG A 36 7.73 -4.54 -4.06
C ARG A 36 6.63 -5.13 -3.17
N ILE A 37 6.75 -4.88 -1.87
CA ILE A 37 5.78 -5.31 -0.85
C ILE A 37 5.12 -4.06 -0.29
N ARG A 38 3.78 -4.03 -0.27
CA ARG A 38 3.04 -2.96 0.40
C ARG A 38 2.79 -3.34 1.86
N PRO A 39 3.35 -2.60 2.83
CA PRO A 39 3.00 -2.73 4.23
C PRO A 39 1.75 -1.92 4.55
N LEU A 40 0.77 -2.57 5.17
CA LEU A 40 -0.38 -1.93 5.80
C LEU A 40 -0.42 -2.31 7.28
N LYS A 41 -0.43 -1.30 8.16
CA LYS A 41 -0.41 -1.49 9.60
C LYS A 41 -1.72 -1.02 10.23
N SER A 42 -2.24 -1.81 11.16
CA SER A 42 -3.35 -1.45 12.04
C SER A 42 -3.05 -1.74 13.50
N VAL A 43 -3.81 -1.13 14.41
CA VAL A 43 -3.73 -1.39 15.85
C VAL A 43 -5.11 -1.53 16.46
N GLU A 44 -5.25 -2.45 17.41
CA GLU A 44 -6.44 -2.61 18.23
C GLU A 44 -6.06 -2.67 19.73
N PRO A 45 -6.71 -1.88 20.61
CA PRO A 45 -7.66 -0.82 20.28
C PRO A 45 -6.96 0.41 19.68
N SER A 46 -7.59 1.06 18.70
CA SER A 46 -7.14 2.34 18.13
C SER A 46 -7.64 3.57 18.89
N VAL A 47 -8.54 3.38 19.87
CA VAL A 47 -9.05 4.45 20.73
C VAL A 47 -8.96 4.01 22.18
N VAL A 48 -8.32 4.82 23.01
CA VAL A 48 -8.11 4.56 24.44
C VAL A 48 -8.48 5.78 25.29
N PRO A 49 -8.94 5.59 26.53
CA PRO A 49 -9.19 6.71 27.44
C PRO A 49 -7.87 7.41 27.86
N ASP A 50 -7.91 8.71 28.15
CA ASP A 50 -6.83 9.41 28.85
C ASP A 50 -6.79 8.92 30.29
N LEU A 51 -5.77 8.12 30.58
CA LEU A 51 -5.54 7.56 31.89
C LEU A 51 -4.80 8.54 32.81
N GLY A 52 -4.28 9.67 32.29
CA GLY A 52 -3.49 10.64 33.04
C GLY A 52 -2.18 10.06 33.61
N ASN A 53 -1.40 10.92 34.26
CA ASN A 53 -0.17 10.51 34.95
C ASN A 53 -0.51 9.82 36.28
N GLY A 54 -0.37 8.49 36.37
CA GLY A 54 -0.36 7.76 37.64
C GLY A 54 -1.31 6.57 37.80
N ILE A 55 -1.89 6.04 36.72
CA ILE A 55 -2.63 4.77 36.78
C ILE A 55 -1.63 3.58 36.81
N PRO A 56 -1.87 2.53 37.62
CA PRO A 56 -1.02 1.34 37.64
C PRO A 56 -0.93 0.69 36.24
N ALA A 57 0.26 0.19 35.91
CA ALA A 57 0.58 -0.48 34.65
C ALA A 57 -0.44 -1.55 34.20
N ASP A 58 -1.18 -2.12 35.15
CA ASP A 58 -2.17 -3.18 34.96
C ASP A 58 -3.43 -2.75 34.17
N TYR A 59 -3.63 -1.44 33.94
CA TYR A 59 -4.72 -0.89 33.11
C TYR A 59 -4.30 -0.55 31.67
N VAL A 60 -3.02 -0.71 31.34
CA VAL A 60 -2.53 -0.51 29.99
C VAL A 60 -2.71 -1.83 29.24
N GLY A 61 -3.85 -1.99 28.59
CA GLY A 61 -4.15 -3.19 27.82
C GLY A 61 -3.12 -3.43 26.71
N PRO A 62 -2.94 -4.69 26.28
CA PRO A 62 -2.10 -4.97 25.12
C PRO A 62 -2.70 -4.29 23.90
N TYR A 63 -1.86 -3.59 23.15
CA TYR A 63 -2.15 -3.10 21.81
C TYR A 63 -1.74 -4.21 20.84
N THR A 64 -2.72 -4.79 20.17
CA THR A 64 -2.49 -5.74 19.10
C THR A 64 -2.19 -4.96 17.83
N TYR A 65 -0.97 -5.10 17.32
CA TYR A 65 -0.57 -4.58 16.03
C TYR A 65 -0.64 -5.67 14.97
N THR A 66 -1.13 -5.30 13.80
CA THR A 66 -1.17 -6.17 12.62
C THR A 66 -0.47 -5.46 11.47
N ILE A 67 0.55 -6.10 10.89
CA ILE A 67 1.24 -5.67 9.69
C ILE A 67 0.89 -6.66 8.57
N ASN A 68 0.14 -6.19 7.58
CA ASN A 68 -0.17 -6.91 6.36
C ASN A 68 0.86 -6.55 5.29
N LEU A 69 1.51 -7.56 4.73
CA LEU A 69 2.49 -7.46 3.67
C LEU A 69 1.92 -8.11 2.42
N GLU A 70 1.60 -7.32 1.39
CA GLU A 70 1.16 -7.84 0.10
C GLU A 70 2.29 -7.71 -0.92
N GLN A 71 2.74 -8.81 -1.51
CA GLN A 71 3.69 -8.81 -2.63
C GLN A 71 2.97 -8.41 -3.91
N LEU A 72 3.45 -7.36 -4.56
CA LEU A 72 2.75 -6.78 -5.71
C LEU A 72 3.45 -7.05 -7.06
N VAL A 73 4.70 -7.49 -7.03
CA VAL A 73 5.55 -7.74 -8.22
C VAL A 73 5.93 -9.22 -8.32
N ASP A 74 5.95 -9.72 -9.56
CA ASP A 74 6.41 -11.06 -9.93
C ASP A 74 7.90 -11.03 -10.25
N ASP A 75 8.74 -11.12 -9.23
CA ASP A 75 10.19 -11.23 -9.43
C ASP A 75 10.91 -11.87 -8.23
N ASN A 76 11.66 -12.93 -8.53
CA ASN A 76 12.34 -13.83 -7.58
C ASN A 76 13.79 -13.42 -7.26
N LEU A 77 14.16 -12.15 -7.44
CA LEU A 77 15.58 -11.75 -7.41
C LEU A 77 16.07 -11.18 -6.08
N GLU A 78 15.20 -10.55 -5.28
CA GLU A 78 15.55 -10.04 -3.94
C GLU A 78 14.42 -10.37 -2.96
N GLU A 79 14.74 -11.09 -1.88
CA GLU A 79 13.81 -11.45 -0.82
C GLU A 79 13.66 -10.27 0.16
N LEU A 80 12.50 -10.17 0.82
CA LEU A 80 12.34 -9.28 1.97
C LEU A 80 13.41 -9.68 2.98
N GLU A 81 14.19 -8.73 3.51
CA GLU A 81 15.30 -8.96 4.45
C GLU A 81 14.90 -8.73 5.91
N ALA A 82 14.10 -7.69 6.15
CA ALA A 82 13.67 -7.34 7.49
C ALA A 82 12.43 -6.43 7.47
N ILE A 83 11.68 -6.52 8.56
CA ILE A 83 10.57 -5.64 8.89
C ILE A 83 10.97 -4.85 10.12
N TYR A 84 11.06 -3.54 9.95
CA TYR A 84 11.22 -2.60 11.05
C TYR A 84 9.86 -2.03 11.39
N ASP A 85 9.53 -2.07 12.67
CA ASP A 85 8.35 -1.40 13.18
C ASP A 85 8.76 -0.31 14.18
N VAL A 86 8.42 0.92 13.86
CA VAL A 86 8.67 2.08 14.72
C VAL A 86 7.42 2.25 15.58
N LEU A 87 7.57 1.93 16.88
CA LEU A 87 6.52 2.11 17.87
C LEU A 87 6.36 3.59 18.22
N PRO A 88 5.27 4.01 18.88
CA PRO A 88 5.06 5.42 19.18
C PRO A 88 6.11 6.00 20.13
N ALA A 89 6.27 7.33 20.16
CA ALA A 89 7.33 8.00 20.93
C ALA A 89 7.32 7.75 22.45
N VAL A 90 6.21 7.26 23.00
CA VAL A 90 6.10 6.79 24.39
C VAL A 90 6.86 5.48 24.65
N ALA A 91 7.12 4.69 23.61
CA ALA A 91 7.77 3.40 23.71
C ALA A 91 9.22 3.58 24.15
N ARG A 92 9.58 2.95 25.28
CA ARG A 92 10.94 2.82 25.77
C ARG A 92 11.26 1.36 26.00
N ALA A 93 12.49 0.95 25.69
CA ALA A 93 12.88 -0.45 25.72
C ALA A 93 12.73 -1.07 27.11
N ASP A 94 13.04 -0.29 28.16
CA ASP A 94 12.88 -0.69 29.56
C ASP A 94 11.41 -0.61 30.05
N ARG A 95 10.50 -0.08 29.23
CA ARG A 95 9.10 0.19 29.60
C ARG A 95 8.07 -0.32 28.60
N LEU A 96 8.42 -1.37 27.86
CA LEU A 96 7.47 -2.10 27.03
C LEU A 96 7.63 -3.61 27.19
N ARG A 97 6.59 -4.35 26.84
CA ARG A 97 6.61 -5.80 26.70
C ARG A 97 5.99 -6.17 25.36
N ILE A 98 6.60 -7.12 24.66
CA ILE A 98 6.11 -7.66 23.40
C ILE A 98 5.80 -9.13 23.64
N ASP A 99 4.56 -9.52 23.35
CA ASP A 99 4.09 -10.89 23.50
C ASP A 99 3.29 -11.32 22.27
N ASN A 100 2.86 -12.58 22.24
CA ASN A 100 1.90 -13.12 21.27
C ASN A 100 2.26 -12.77 19.82
N VAL A 101 3.51 -12.99 19.44
CA VAL A 101 3.97 -12.75 18.06
C VAL A 101 3.61 -13.96 17.22
N TRP A 102 2.88 -13.73 16.14
CA TRP A 102 2.49 -14.76 15.19
C TRP A 102 2.46 -14.22 13.77
N VAL A 103 2.55 -15.16 12.84
CA VAL A 103 2.52 -14.92 11.41
C VAL A 103 1.35 -15.70 10.81
N HIS A 104 0.60 -15.06 9.92
CA HIS A 104 -0.30 -15.74 9.00
C HIS A 104 0.34 -15.81 7.62
N ALA A 105 0.53 -17.00 7.09
CA ALA A 105 1.02 -17.24 5.73
C ALA A 105 0.37 -18.52 5.19
N ASP A 106 0.10 -18.57 3.89
CA ASP A 106 -0.51 -19.75 3.24
C ASP A 106 -1.81 -20.26 3.88
N GLY A 107 -2.60 -19.34 4.46
CA GLY A 107 -3.84 -19.68 5.16
C GLY A 107 -3.65 -20.37 6.52
N GLN A 108 -2.43 -20.32 7.09
CA GLN A 108 -2.08 -20.95 8.36
C GLN A 108 -1.38 -19.97 9.31
N ASP A 109 -1.57 -20.20 10.61
CA ASP A 109 -0.96 -19.41 11.67
C ASP A 109 0.27 -20.11 12.24
N TRP A 110 1.35 -19.36 12.38
CA TRP A 110 2.64 -19.83 12.91
C TRP A 110 3.10 -18.92 14.04
N PRO A 111 3.58 -19.46 15.18
CA PRO A 111 4.26 -18.64 16.18
C PRO A 111 5.54 -18.07 15.56
N ALA A 112 5.82 -16.80 15.87
CA ALA A 112 6.98 -16.08 15.36
C ALA A 112 7.94 -15.73 16.52
N PRO A 113 9.25 -15.57 16.25
CA PRO A 113 10.19 -15.16 17.27
C PRO A 113 9.88 -13.74 17.77
N LEU A 114 10.23 -13.47 19.02
CA LEU A 114 10.21 -12.10 19.54
C LEU A 114 11.13 -11.21 18.70
N PRO A 115 10.72 -9.96 18.39
CA PRO A 115 11.60 -9.03 17.69
C PRO A 115 12.77 -8.64 18.57
N ALA A 116 13.87 -8.22 17.97
CA ALA A 116 14.82 -7.41 18.73
C ALA A 116 14.28 -6.02 18.93
N ILE A 117 14.60 -5.48 20.10
CA ILE A 117 14.39 -4.09 20.45
C ILE A 117 15.71 -3.37 20.19
N ASP A 118 15.67 -2.34 19.36
CA ASP A 118 16.80 -1.46 19.10
C ASP A 118 16.48 -0.08 19.71
N ASP A 119 17.27 0.31 20.71
CA ASP A 119 17.08 1.50 21.52
C ASP A 119 18.20 2.53 21.31
N GLU A 120 17.97 3.49 20.42
CA GLU A 120 18.90 4.61 20.29
C GLU A 120 18.71 5.61 21.44
N GLN A 121 19.59 5.51 22.45
CA GLN A 121 19.93 6.60 23.39
C GLN A 121 18.74 7.36 24.02
N GLY A 122 17.67 6.64 24.38
CA GLY A 122 16.56 7.18 25.18
C GLY A 122 15.47 7.91 24.39
N GLN A 123 15.42 7.76 23.06
CA GLN A 123 14.32 8.24 22.22
C GLN A 123 13.76 7.07 21.39
N GLN A 124 12.44 6.85 21.50
CA GLN A 124 11.55 5.98 20.70
C GLN A 124 12.11 4.62 20.23
N VAL A 125 11.46 3.54 20.65
CA VAL A 125 11.87 2.17 20.29
C VAL A 125 11.49 1.80 18.85
N ARG A 126 12.44 1.20 18.13
CA ARG A 126 12.15 0.39 16.94
C ARG A 126 12.32 -1.09 17.25
N ILE A 127 11.45 -1.90 16.69
CA ILE A 127 11.50 -3.36 16.80
C ILE A 127 11.73 -3.97 15.42
N VAL A 128 12.46 -5.07 15.37
CA VAL A 128 12.94 -5.62 14.10
C VAL A 128 12.72 -7.12 14.03
N TRP A 129 12.17 -7.58 12.91
CA TRP A 129 12.12 -8.99 12.52
C TRP A 129 12.99 -9.20 11.27
N PRO A 130 14.11 -9.92 11.35
CA PRO A 130 14.80 -10.41 10.17
C PRO A 130 13.95 -11.51 9.53
N THR A 131 13.99 -11.60 8.21
CA THR A 131 13.25 -12.62 7.46
C THR A 131 14.07 -13.88 7.19
N THR A 132 15.40 -13.78 7.17
CA THR A 132 16.33 -14.88 6.93
C THR A 132 17.12 -15.19 8.21
N TYR A 133 17.24 -16.47 8.58
CA TYR A 133 18.05 -16.91 9.73
C TYR A 133 18.78 -18.20 9.39
N ASN A 134 20.11 -18.20 9.58
CA ASN A 134 20.93 -19.39 9.38
C ASN A 134 21.20 -20.08 10.73
N LEU A 135 20.50 -21.19 10.97
CA LEU A 135 20.67 -22.03 12.16
C LEU A 135 22.05 -22.67 12.29
N SER A 136 22.81 -22.82 11.20
CA SER A 136 24.09 -23.53 11.20
C SER A 136 25.24 -22.69 11.77
N ASP A 137 25.16 -21.38 11.66
CA ASP A 137 26.21 -20.46 12.12
C ASP A 137 25.68 -19.29 12.99
N GLY A 138 24.36 -19.20 13.20
CA GLY A 138 23.74 -18.12 13.96
C GLY A 138 23.80 -16.76 13.26
N SER A 139 24.08 -16.74 11.95
CA SER A 139 24.06 -15.52 11.14
C SER A 139 22.65 -15.22 10.60
N GLY A 140 22.37 -13.94 10.31
CA GLY A 140 21.07 -13.50 9.76
C GLY A 140 19.95 -13.26 10.79
N GLY A 141 20.06 -13.80 12.00
CA GLY A 141 19.07 -13.61 13.08
C GLY A 141 19.74 -13.54 14.44
N PHE A 142 19.04 -12.93 15.39
CA PHE A 142 19.57 -12.46 16.68
C PHE A 142 20.45 -13.48 17.41
N SER A 143 21.64 -13.04 17.83
CA SER A 143 22.65 -13.85 18.50
C SER A 143 22.30 -14.29 19.94
N ASP A 144 21.09 -14.02 20.43
CA ASP A 144 20.79 -14.08 21.87
C ASP A 144 19.45 -14.75 22.24
N VAL A 145 18.86 -15.53 21.33
CA VAL A 145 17.56 -16.17 21.58
C VAL A 145 17.72 -17.70 21.50
N ASN A 146 17.26 -18.41 22.54
CA ASN A 146 17.47 -19.85 22.70
C ASN A 146 16.82 -20.66 21.57
N GLY A 147 17.58 -21.56 20.94
CA GLY A 147 17.24 -22.26 19.69
C GLY A 147 16.02 -23.22 19.67
N ALA A 148 15.15 -23.23 20.69
CA ALA A 148 13.93 -24.03 20.70
C ALA A 148 12.71 -23.31 20.10
N GLU A 149 12.65 -21.97 20.16
CA GLU A 149 11.58 -21.17 19.54
C GLU A 149 11.79 -20.98 18.03
N TYR A 150 13.00 -21.27 17.52
CA TYR A 150 13.42 -21.01 16.12
C TYR A 150 13.18 -22.15 15.14
N ALA A 151 13.01 -23.39 15.61
CA ALA A 151 12.71 -24.53 14.75
C ALA A 151 11.34 -24.40 14.03
N LEU A 152 10.54 -23.39 14.38
CA LEU A 152 9.24 -23.09 13.79
C LEU A 152 9.31 -22.06 12.65
N TRP A 153 10.36 -21.22 12.58
CA TRP A 153 10.53 -20.26 11.48
C TRP A 153 10.97 -20.95 10.18
N GLU A 154 11.72 -22.05 10.28
CA GLU A 154 11.94 -23.00 9.17
C GLU A 154 10.67 -23.82 8.83
N ALA A 155 9.70 -23.94 9.75
CA ALA A 155 8.49 -24.72 9.52
C ALA A 155 7.42 -24.00 8.68
N ILE A 156 7.57 -22.69 8.45
CA ILE A 156 6.81 -21.91 7.46
C ILE A 156 7.13 -22.38 6.02
N GLY A 157 8.13 -23.27 5.86
CA GLY A 157 8.55 -23.87 4.61
C GLY A 157 10.04 -23.59 4.37
N ASP A 158 10.66 -24.31 3.43
CA ASP A 158 12.08 -24.14 3.04
C ASP A 158 12.41 -22.70 2.55
N GLU A 159 11.43 -21.78 2.50
CA GLU A 159 11.50 -20.43 1.92
C GLU A 159 11.21 -19.28 2.93
N GLY A 160 10.83 -19.58 4.18
CA GLY A 160 10.66 -18.59 5.27
C GLY A 160 9.60 -17.48 5.03
N PHE A 161 9.61 -16.44 5.87
CA PHE A 161 8.72 -15.26 5.76
C PHE A 161 9.20 -14.24 4.71
N GLY A 162 10.42 -14.41 4.18
CA GLY A 162 11.02 -13.48 3.22
C GLY A 162 10.59 -13.71 1.77
N HIS A 163 10.12 -14.92 1.45
CA HIS A 163 9.62 -15.28 0.13
C HIS A 163 8.14 -14.96 0.00
N PHE A 164 7.70 -14.49 -1.16
CA PHE A 164 6.30 -14.23 -1.44
C PHE A 164 5.96 -14.67 -2.85
N ASP A 165 4.85 -15.39 -3.00
CA ASP A 165 4.20 -15.52 -4.29
C ASP A 165 3.58 -14.17 -4.71
N VAL A 166 3.34 -14.02 -6.02
CA VAL A 166 2.69 -12.83 -6.56
C VAL A 166 1.30 -12.67 -5.99
N ARG A 167 1.02 -11.49 -5.41
CA ARG A 167 -0.24 -11.19 -4.68
C ARG A 167 -0.46 -12.03 -3.43
N GLU A 168 0.56 -12.76 -2.99
CA GLU A 168 0.52 -13.34 -1.67
C GLU A 168 0.49 -12.23 -0.63
N ALA A 169 -0.39 -12.40 0.35
CA ALA A 169 -0.46 -11.56 1.51
C ALA A 169 -0.04 -12.38 2.73
N LYS A 170 0.95 -11.87 3.47
CA LYS A 170 1.36 -12.41 4.76
C LYS A 170 1.03 -11.40 5.85
N GLU A 171 0.62 -11.90 7.01
CA GLU A 171 0.32 -11.09 8.18
C GLU A 171 1.38 -11.33 9.26
N LEU A 172 1.89 -10.28 9.88
CA LEU A 172 2.64 -10.33 11.13
C LEU A 172 1.82 -9.61 12.20
N ARG A 173 1.49 -10.32 13.28
CA ARG A 173 0.74 -9.77 14.40
C ARG A 173 1.46 -9.98 15.72
N PHE A 174 1.41 -8.96 16.58
CA PHE A 174 2.08 -8.95 17.88
C PHE A 174 1.37 -8.03 18.86
N ASP A 175 1.45 -8.38 20.14
CA ASP A 175 0.89 -7.56 21.21
C ASP A 175 1.98 -6.73 21.87
N VAL A 176 1.72 -5.45 22.07
CA VAL A 176 2.62 -4.53 22.80
C VAL A 176 1.90 -4.00 24.04
N THR A 177 2.55 -4.11 25.19
CA THR A 177 2.09 -3.49 26.44
C THR A 177 3.05 -2.37 26.81
N PHE A 178 2.56 -1.13 26.95
CA PHE A 178 3.35 0.02 27.41
C PHE A 178 3.18 0.19 28.93
N TYR A 179 4.27 0.28 29.71
CA TYR A 179 4.14 0.37 31.17
C TYR A 179 3.82 1.78 31.69
N ASP A 180 4.06 2.82 30.90
CA ASP A 180 3.86 4.22 31.30
C ASP A 180 2.49 4.80 30.93
N GLY A 181 1.64 4.03 30.24
CA GLY A 181 0.38 4.51 29.66
C GLY A 181 0.59 5.53 28.53
N LEU A 182 -0.39 5.65 27.64
CA LEU A 182 -0.41 6.68 26.61
C LEU A 182 -0.98 7.97 27.23
N SER A 183 -0.16 8.99 27.45
CA SER A 183 -0.60 10.26 28.03
C SER A 183 0.16 11.46 27.48
N GLY A 184 -0.47 12.64 27.49
CA GLY A 184 0.16 13.91 27.08
C GLY A 184 0.16 14.22 25.58
N GLN A 185 -0.26 13.28 24.73
CA GLN A 185 -0.56 13.50 23.31
C GLN A 185 -1.91 12.86 22.97
N ASN A 186 -2.64 13.48 22.03
CA ASN A 186 -3.96 13.01 21.62
C ASN A 186 -3.90 11.92 20.53
N THR A 187 -2.78 11.80 19.81
CA THR A 187 -2.57 10.81 18.75
C THR A 187 -1.14 10.27 18.84
N TRP A 188 -0.99 8.96 18.69
CA TRP A 188 0.29 8.26 18.67
C TRP A 188 0.48 7.52 17.34
N CYS A 189 1.59 7.80 16.67
CA CYS A 189 1.85 7.34 15.30
C CYS A 189 2.80 6.14 15.29
N ASN A 190 2.60 5.28 14.29
CA ASN A 190 3.35 4.05 14.09
C ASN A 190 3.78 3.91 12.63
N TRP A 191 4.90 3.23 12.41
CA TRP A 191 5.44 3.03 11.06
C TRP A 191 5.93 1.61 10.87
N THR A 192 5.78 1.10 9.66
CA THR A 192 6.48 -0.08 9.18
C THR A 192 7.42 0.31 8.05
N VAL A 193 8.65 -0.20 8.11
CA VAL A 193 9.68 0.00 7.08
C VAL A 193 10.25 -1.36 6.69
N LEU A 194 10.32 -1.63 5.38
CA LEU A 194 10.78 -2.90 4.83
C LEU A 194 12.17 -2.78 4.23
N ARG A 195 13.00 -3.80 4.41
CA ARG A 195 14.30 -3.94 3.75
C ARG A 195 14.31 -5.06 2.72
N PRO A 196 15.13 -4.97 1.65
CA PRO A 196 16.18 -3.96 1.41
C PRO A 196 15.67 -2.64 0.81
N TRP A 197 14.41 -2.61 0.38
CA TRP A 197 13.91 -1.56 -0.52
C TRP A 197 13.68 -0.20 0.16
N GLY A 198 13.53 -0.19 1.49
CA GLY A 198 13.17 1.01 2.24
C GLY A 198 11.72 1.42 2.03
N THR A 199 10.86 0.51 1.60
CA THR A 199 9.41 0.74 1.52
C THR A 199 8.88 1.13 2.89
N THR A 200 8.12 2.22 2.97
CA THR A 200 7.46 2.64 4.21
C THR A 200 5.95 2.51 4.08
N SER A 201 5.27 2.26 5.19
CA SER A 201 3.80 2.32 5.26
C SER A 201 3.25 3.75 5.28
N GLY A 202 4.11 4.76 5.48
CA GLY A 202 3.67 6.03 6.05
C GLY A 202 3.26 5.88 7.53
N PRO A 203 2.78 6.97 8.15
CA PRO A 203 2.22 6.91 9.49
C PRO A 203 0.88 6.20 9.42
N GLN A 204 0.79 5.04 10.06
CA GLN A 204 -0.42 4.22 10.13
C GLN A 204 -0.67 3.75 11.56
N ALA A 205 -1.70 2.94 11.78
CA ALA A 205 -2.03 2.36 13.08
C ALA A 205 -2.03 3.40 14.23
N GLU A 206 -2.80 4.47 14.02
CA GLU A 206 -2.93 5.56 14.97
C GLU A 206 -3.67 5.12 16.24
N ILE A 207 -3.19 5.58 17.40
CA ILE A 207 -3.89 5.42 18.67
C ILE A 207 -4.37 6.79 19.14
N TYR A 208 -5.69 6.95 19.25
CA TYR A 208 -6.33 8.18 19.72
C TYR A 208 -6.62 8.11 21.21
N VAL A 209 -6.17 9.13 21.94
CA VAL A 209 -6.47 9.30 23.37
C VAL A 209 -7.76 10.13 23.50
N ASP A 210 -8.72 9.62 24.26
CA ASP A 210 -10.08 10.15 24.45
C ASP A 210 -10.88 10.37 23.14
N GLY A 211 -10.45 9.73 22.04
CA GLY A 211 -11.05 9.93 20.72
C GLY A 211 -10.95 11.38 20.21
N SER A 212 -10.01 12.16 20.73
CA SER A 212 -9.88 13.60 20.48
C SER A 212 -8.61 13.99 19.71
N GLY A 213 -8.02 13.03 19.00
CA GLY A 213 -6.82 13.23 18.20
C GLY A 213 -7.09 13.73 16.78
N GLU A 214 -6.07 14.35 16.20
CA GLU A 214 -6.00 14.60 14.75
C GLU A 214 -5.27 13.43 14.07
N GLU A 215 -5.46 13.26 12.77
CA GLU A 215 -4.66 12.32 11.97
C GLU A 215 -3.15 12.55 12.20
N CYS A 216 -2.35 11.49 12.07
CA CYS A 216 -0.92 11.57 12.23
C CYS A 216 -0.29 12.49 11.19
N LYS A 217 0.09 13.68 11.66
CA LYS A 217 0.86 14.70 10.93
C LYS A 217 2.35 14.69 11.28
N GLN A 218 2.81 13.65 11.98
CA GLN A 218 4.22 13.53 12.35
C GLN A 218 4.90 12.49 11.51
N GLY A 219 5.73 12.99 10.61
CA GLY A 219 6.72 12.23 9.91
C GLY A 219 6.28 11.63 8.60
N GLY A 220 5.09 11.98 8.11
CA GLY A 220 4.44 11.32 6.99
C GLY A 220 5.03 11.58 5.61
N GLY A 221 5.97 12.53 5.49
CA GLY A 221 6.42 13.02 4.19
C GLY A 221 5.23 13.46 3.33
N PHE A 222 5.30 13.12 2.04
CA PHE A 222 4.14 13.21 1.17
C PHE A 222 3.41 11.86 1.04
N THR A 223 2.08 11.90 1.10
CA THR A 223 1.24 10.81 0.57
C THR A 223 0.72 11.19 -0.80
N VAL A 224 0.66 10.22 -1.71
CA VAL A 224 0.08 10.38 -3.05
C VAL A 224 -1.02 9.36 -3.27
N THR A 225 -2.17 9.85 -3.71
CA THR A 225 -3.32 9.02 -4.10
C THR A 225 -3.68 9.31 -5.55
N LYS A 226 -4.36 8.36 -6.18
CA LYS A 226 -4.74 8.45 -7.59
C LYS A 226 -6.13 7.90 -7.85
N ALA A 227 -6.86 8.55 -8.75
CA ALA A 227 -8.16 8.07 -9.20
C ALA A 227 -8.19 7.99 -10.73
N ALA A 228 -9.02 7.09 -11.26
CA ALA A 228 -9.23 6.93 -12.69
C ALA A 228 -10.73 7.04 -13.00
N ASP A 229 -11.08 7.83 -14.00
CA ASP A 229 -12.44 7.96 -14.52
C ASP A 229 -12.44 7.82 -16.05
N PRO A 230 -13.08 6.78 -16.62
CA PRO A 230 -13.78 5.70 -15.92
C PRO A 230 -12.82 4.68 -15.28
N ALA A 231 -13.22 4.12 -14.13
CA ALA A 231 -12.47 3.05 -13.45
C ALA A 231 -12.69 1.64 -14.08
N VAL A 232 -13.68 1.51 -14.97
CA VAL A 232 -13.99 0.26 -15.69
C VAL A 232 -14.04 0.57 -17.19
N LEU A 233 -13.26 -0.15 -17.98
CA LEU A 233 -13.22 -0.04 -19.45
C LEU A 233 -14.06 -1.12 -20.09
N MET A 234 -14.72 -0.78 -21.20
CA MET A 234 -15.35 -1.78 -22.05
C MET A 234 -14.27 -2.55 -22.83
N PRO A 235 -14.29 -3.90 -22.81
CA PRO A 235 -13.31 -4.67 -23.58
C PRO A 235 -13.44 -4.42 -25.09
N GLY A 236 -12.29 -4.38 -25.78
CA GLY A 236 -12.22 -4.13 -27.22
C GLY A 236 -12.57 -2.70 -27.66
N VAL A 237 -12.78 -1.77 -26.72
CA VAL A 237 -13.11 -0.37 -27.02
C VAL A 237 -12.02 0.56 -26.49
N GLY A 238 -11.44 1.36 -27.37
CA GLY A 238 -10.49 2.39 -26.97
C GLY A 238 -11.19 3.50 -26.19
N THR A 239 -10.63 3.90 -25.05
CA THR A 239 -11.29 4.79 -24.09
C THR A 239 -10.29 5.81 -23.57
N ASP A 240 -10.69 7.08 -23.50
CA ASP A 240 -9.94 8.11 -22.78
C ASP A 240 -10.27 8.02 -21.29
N ILE A 241 -9.23 8.07 -20.46
CA ILE A 241 -9.30 7.97 -19.01
C ILE A 241 -8.73 9.24 -18.43
N THR A 242 -9.52 9.92 -17.59
CA THR A 242 -9.06 11.03 -16.78
C THR A 242 -8.47 10.48 -15.50
N TYR A 243 -7.19 10.74 -15.28
CA TYR A 243 -6.50 10.46 -14.03
C TYR A 243 -6.45 11.71 -13.16
N GLU A 244 -6.74 11.55 -11.88
CA GLU A 244 -6.49 12.56 -10.84
C GLU A 244 -5.34 12.08 -9.97
N ILE A 245 -4.33 12.93 -9.77
CA ILE A 245 -3.28 12.71 -8.78
C ILE A 245 -3.47 13.73 -7.67
N SER A 246 -3.59 13.25 -6.43
CA SER A 246 -3.68 14.08 -5.23
C SER A 246 -2.48 13.82 -4.33
N ILE A 247 -1.81 14.89 -3.91
CA ILE A 247 -0.61 14.86 -3.06
C ILE A 247 -0.92 15.62 -1.79
N THR A 248 -0.65 15.01 -0.64
CA THR A 248 -0.87 15.59 0.69
C THR A 248 0.44 15.66 1.47
N ASN A 249 0.73 16.81 2.06
CA ASN A 249 1.84 16.96 3.01
C ASN A 249 1.37 16.54 4.41
N HIS A 250 1.95 15.47 4.95
CA HIS A 250 1.66 14.95 6.28
C HIS A 250 2.69 15.36 7.34
N GLU A 251 3.52 16.36 7.07
CA GLU A 251 4.38 16.98 8.08
C GLU A 251 3.67 18.16 8.76
N ASP A 252 4.17 18.51 9.95
CA ASP A 252 3.74 19.71 10.68
C ASP A 252 4.41 21.01 10.18
N GLN A 253 5.37 20.88 9.26
CA GLN A 253 6.02 21.97 8.55
C GLN A 253 5.68 21.95 7.05
N PRO A 254 5.83 23.09 6.35
CA PRO A 254 5.76 23.10 4.90
C PRO A 254 6.83 22.20 4.27
N LEU A 255 6.45 21.49 3.21
CA LEU A 255 7.36 20.70 2.38
C LEU A 255 7.35 21.23 0.94
N ASP A 256 8.50 21.15 0.29
CA ASP A 256 8.61 21.40 -1.14
C ASP A 256 8.53 20.05 -1.88
N LEU A 257 7.62 19.94 -2.84
CA LEU A 257 7.52 18.81 -3.75
C LEU A 257 8.63 18.88 -4.80
N GLY A 258 9.23 17.73 -5.09
CA GLY A 258 10.28 17.55 -6.09
C GLY A 258 9.67 17.26 -7.46
N GLN A 259 9.80 16.01 -7.90
CA GLN A 259 9.24 15.53 -9.15
C GLN A 259 8.14 14.50 -8.90
N VAL A 260 7.17 14.46 -9.82
CA VAL A 260 6.15 13.41 -9.86
C VAL A 260 6.42 12.54 -11.07
N PHE A 261 6.62 11.25 -10.84
CA PHE A 261 6.79 10.23 -11.86
C PHE A 261 5.50 9.43 -11.94
N ASP A 262 4.91 9.40 -13.12
CA ASP A 262 3.69 8.64 -13.41
C ASP A 262 4.01 7.58 -14.45
N TYR A 263 3.51 6.38 -14.23
CA TYR A 263 3.80 5.26 -15.10
C TYR A 263 2.52 4.61 -15.58
N LEU A 264 2.21 4.85 -16.85
CA LEU A 264 1.02 4.31 -17.47
C LEU A 264 1.14 2.80 -17.67
N PRO A 265 0.00 2.07 -17.62
CA PRO A 265 -0.04 0.67 -18.03
C PRO A 265 0.57 0.47 -19.42
N GLN A 266 1.09 -0.73 -19.68
CA GLN A 266 1.58 -1.08 -21.00
C GLN A 266 0.52 -0.75 -22.08
N SER A 267 0.95 -0.16 -23.19
CA SER A 267 0.13 0.32 -24.32
C SER A 267 -0.70 1.58 -24.09
N PHE A 268 -0.84 2.08 -22.86
CA PHE A 268 -1.56 3.32 -22.60
C PHE A 268 -0.69 4.52 -23.01
N VAL A 269 -1.34 5.56 -23.52
CA VAL A 269 -0.65 6.72 -24.11
C VAL A 269 -1.15 8.00 -23.48
N PHE A 270 -0.23 8.83 -22.98
CA PHE A 270 -0.54 10.18 -22.53
C PHE A 270 -1.16 11.01 -23.67
N ARG A 271 -2.23 11.75 -23.36
CA ARG A 271 -2.92 12.64 -24.32
C ARG A 271 -2.66 14.10 -24.01
N GLU A 272 -3.13 14.56 -22.86
CA GLU A 272 -3.11 15.97 -22.49
C GLU A 272 -3.27 16.17 -20.98
N ILE A 273 -2.84 17.34 -20.50
CA ILE A 273 -3.16 17.82 -19.15
C ILE A 273 -4.58 18.40 -19.16
N VAL A 274 -5.32 18.16 -18.09
CA VAL A 274 -6.67 18.71 -17.92
C VAL A 274 -6.63 19.87 -16.93
N PRO A 275 -7.12 21.07 -17.31
CA PRO A 275 -7.24 22.18 -16.37
C PRO A 275 -8.25 21.87 -15.26
N GLY A 276 -8.01 22.38 -14.05
CA GLY A 276 -8.95 22.27 -12.93
C GLY A 276 -8.32 21.81 -11.61
N GLY A 277 -7.07 21.33 -11.66
CA GLY A 277 -6.29 21.01 -10.46
C GLY A 277 -5.85 22.25 -9.68
N THR A 278 -5.56 22.06 -8.40
CA THR A 278 -4.93 23.07 -7.54
C THR A 278 -3.41 23.06 -7.59
N LEU A 279 -2.80 22.01 -8.16
CA LEU A 279 -1.38 21.90 -8.45
C LEU A 279 -1.11 22.22 -9.93
N THR A 280 -0.23 23.19 -10.17
CA THR A 280 0.15 23.61 -11.51
C THR A 280 1.37 22.83 -12.00
N VAL A 281 1.15 21.93 -12.95
CA VAL A 281 2.19 21.18 -13.66
C VAL A 281 2.65 21.90 -14.93
N VAL A 282 3.91 21.70 -15.32
CA VAL A 282 4.47 22.24 -16.57
C VAL A 282 3.94 21.44 -17.77
N ASP A 283 3.51 22.16 -18.81
CA ASP A 283 3.02 21.61 -20.08
C ASP A 283 3.98 21.99 -21.24
N PRO A 284 4.46 21.03 -22.05
CA PRO A 284 4.24 19.59 -21.94
C PRO A 284 5.13 18.91 -20.88
N PRO A 285 4.68 17.78 -20.32
CA PRO A 285 5.53 16.96 -19.47
C PRO A 285 6.62 16.25 -20.30
N VAL A 286 7.64 15.72 -19.63
CA VAL A 286 8.58 14.79 -20.27
C VAL A 286 7.93 13.42 -20.32
N VAL A 287 7.92 12.79 -21.50
CA VAL A 287 7.32 11.46 -21.71
C VAL A 287 8.36 10.52 -22.30
N ASP A 288 8.64 9.42 -21.61
CA ASP A 288 9.46 8.31 -22.09
C ASP A 288 8.56 7.09 -22.42
N PRO A 289 8.33 6.78 -23.71
CA PRO A 289 7.41 5.72 -24.13
C PRO A 289 7.99 4.30 -24.04
N LEU A 290 9.29 4.13 -23.71
CA LEU A 290 9.96 2.84 -23.68
C LEU A 290 10.76 2.66 -22.38
N PHE A 291 10.10 2.90 -21.25
CA PHE A 291 10.71 2.73 -19.93
C PHE A 291 10.48 1.32 -19.41
N ASP A 292 11.54 0.62 -19.00
CA ASP A 292 11.46 -0.65 -18.27
C ASP A 292 11.90 -0.41 -16.82
N PRO A 293 10.95 -0.02 -15.95
CA PRO A 293 11.25 0.40 -14.59
C PRO A 293 11.69 -0.76 -13.68
N ALA A 294 11.11 -1.94 -13.90
CA ALA A 294 11.33 -3.14 -13.09
C ALA A 294 12.49 -3.99 -13.64
N GLY A 295 12.91 -3.77 -14.88
CA GLY A 295 13.84 -4.66 -15.58
C GLY A 295 13.18 -5.97 -16.00
N ASP A 296 11.84 -6.01 -16.04
CA ASP A 296 11.02 -7.19 -16.35
C ASP A 296 10.80 -7.38 -17.86
N GLY A 297 11.41 -6.52 -18.69
CA GLY A 297 11.23 -6.48 -20.13
C GLY A 297 9.89 -5.89 -20.56
N LYS A 298 9.04 -5.41 -19.64
CA LYS A 298 7.74 -4.80 -19.95
C LYS A 298 7.92 -3.28 -20.07
N LEU A 299 8.01 -2.83 -21.32
CA LEU A 299 8.08 -1.41 -21.65
C LEU A 299 6.77 -0.70 -21.34
N ARG A 300 6.87 0.43 -20.63
CA ARG A 300 5.79 1.28 -20.15
C ARG A 300 6.06 2.74 -20.53
N THR A 301 5.03 3.56 -20.49
CA THR A 301 5.16 5.00 -20.67
C THR A 301 5.39 5.66 -19.32
N GLN A 302 6.57 6.24 -19.09
CA GLN A 302 6.84 7.11 -17.95
C GLN A 302 6.52 8.56 -18.33
N ILE A 303 5.79 9.26 -17.47
CA ILE A 303 5.56 10.71 -17.54
C ILE A 303 6.25 11.33 -16.34
N ILE A 304 7.08 12.34 -16.57
CA ILE A 304 7.73 13.11 -15.52
C ILE A 304 7.07 14.50 -15.51
N TRP A 305 6.40 14.80 -14.41
CA TRP A 305 5.76 16.08 -14.18
C TRP A 305 6.70 17.00 -13.40
N ASP A 306 7.09 18.08 -14.05
CA ASP A 306 7.72 19.21 -13.36
C ASP A 306 6.62 20.11 -12.77
N ILE A 307 6.78 20.48 -11.51
CA ILE A 307 5.85 21.35 -10.80
C ILE A 307 6.30 22.79 -10.94
N LEU A 308 5.36 23.70 -11.20
CA LEU A 308 5.68 25.13 -11.28
C LEU A 308 6.29 25.59 -9.95
N ALA A 309 7.42 26.30 -10.00
CA ALA A 309 8.17 26.67 -8.80
C ALA A 309 7.37 27.49 -7.77
N SER A 310 6.33 28.20 -8.19
CA SER A 310 5.42 28.94 -7.30
C SER A 310 4.41 28.06 -6.56
N ASP A 311 4.27 26.80 -6.96
CA ASP A 311 3.22 25.88 -6.51
C ASP A 311 3.77 24.59 -5.88
N LYS A 312 5.10 24.39 -5.92
CA LYS A 312 5.77 23.23 -5.33
C LYS A 312 5.72 23.18 -3.80
N GLN A 313 5.44 24.28 -3.12
CA GLN A 313 5.37 24.29 -1.65
C GLN A 313 3.97 23.90 -1.17
N PHE A 314 3.93 22.96 -0.23
CA PHE A 314 2.72 22.47 0.43
C PHE A 314 2.79 22.84 1.91
N ALA A 315 1.79 23.57 2.41
CA ALA A 315 1.64 23.80 3.85
C ALA A 315 1.35 22.49 4.58
N ALA A 316 1.53 22.49 5.91
CA ALA A 316 1.21 21.34 6.76
C ALA A 316 -0.26 20.90 6.59
N GLY A 317 -0.48 19.63 6.25
CA GLY A 317 -1.81 19.07 5.95
C GLY A 317 -2.45 19.55 4.65
N GLU A 318 -1.73 20.31 3.80
CA GLU A 318 -2.27 20.75 2.51
C GLU A 318 -2.32 19.60 1.51
N THR A 319 -3.45 19.48 0.82
CA THR A 319 -3.62 18.60 -0.34
C THR A 319 -3.73 19.43 -1.61
N LYS A 320 -2.95 19.09 -2.64
CA LYS A 320 -3.11 19.64 -3.99
C LYS A 320 -3.25 18.52 -5.01
N ASN A 321 -3.92 18.81 -6.13
CA ASN A 321 -4.18 17.83 -7.17
C ASN A 321 -3.98 18.36 -8.58
N PHE A 322 -3.79 17.46 -9.53
CA PHE A 322 -3.84 17.77 -10.96
C PHE A 322 -4.44 16.60 -11.75
N PHE A 323 -4.82 16.90 -12.98
CA PHE A 323 -5.55 15.97 -13.83
C PHE A 323 -4.86 15.82 -15.18
N PHE A 324 -4.93 14.63 -15.75
CA PHE A 324 -4.47 14.38 -17.11
C PHE A 324 -5.29 13.27 -17.77
N ILE A 325 -5.30 13.25 -19.11
CA ILE A 325 -5.94 12.20 -19.89
C ILE A 325 -4.88 11.26 -20.43
N ALA A 326 -5.12 9.96 -20.29
CA ALA A 326 -4.45 8.94 -21.09
C ALA A 326 -5.47 8.16 -21.90
N TRP A 327 -5.05 7.69 -23.07
CA TRP A 327 -5.83 6.84 -23.93
C TRP A 327 -5.44 5.38 -23.70
N ALA A 328 -6.42 4.57 -23.31
CA ALA A 328 -6.33 3.13 -23.34
C ALA A 328 -6.72 2.64 -24.74
N PRO A 329 -5.83 1.95 -25.47
CA PRO A 329 -6.25 1.26 -26.69
C PRO A 329 -7.26 0.15 -26.37
N PRO A 330 -8.00 -0.35 -27.38
CA PRO A 330 -8.84 -1.54 -27.24
C PRO A 330 -8.12 -2.68 -26.49
N GLN A 331 -8.62 -3.04 -25.32
CA GLN A 331 -8.06 -4.12 -24.51
C GLN A 331 -8.80 -5.43 -24.79
N GLU A 332 -8.08 -6.43 -25.28
CA GLU A 332 -8.64 -7.76 -25.59
C GLU A 332 -8.43 -8.77 -24.44
N VAL A 333 -7.73 -8.35 -23.39
CA VAL A 333 -7.43 -9.14 -22.19
C VAL A 333 -8.07 -8.45 -20.99
N SER A 334 -8.81 -9.21 -20.19
CA SER A 334 -9.37 -8.68 -18.94
C SER A 334 -8.30 -8.57 -17.87
N GLY A 335 -8.50 -7.69 -16.89
CA GLY A 335 -7.62 -7.58 -15.74
C GLY A 335 -7.60 -6.17 -15.16
N ASN A 336 -6.65 -5.93 -14.27
CA ASN A 336 -6.46 -4.65 -13.60
C ASN A 336 -5.20 -3.97 -14.15
N PHE A 337 -5.39 -2.85 -14.84
CA PHE A 337 -4.32 -2.05 -15.39
C PHE A 337 -3.96 -0.97 -14.37
N TYR A 338 -2.82 -1.14 -13.71
CA TYR A 338 -2.35 -0.21 -12.67
C TYR A 338 -1.62 0.97 -13.30
N ASN A 339 -1.99 2.17 -12.85
CA ASN A 339 -1.32 3.40 -13.23
C ASN A 339 -0.69 4.01 -11.98
N GLU A 340 0.63 4.00 -11.88
CA GLU A 340 1.32 4.25 -10.61
C GLU A 340 1.98 5.61 -10.58
N VAL A 341 2.12 6.17 -9.38
CA VAL A 341 2.76 7.45 -9.15
C VAL A 341 3.77 7.31 -8.04
N PHE A 342 4.97 7.79 -8.31
CA PHE A 342 6.02 7.99 -7.34
C PHE A 342 6.35 9.48 -7.26
N ILE A 343 6.51 10.01 -6.06
CA ILE A 343 6.90 11.40 -5.85
C ILE A 343 8.16 11.49 -5.02
N THR A 344 8.98 12.49 -5.33
CA THR A 344 10.17 12.83 -4.56
C THR A 344 9.99 14.16 -3.86
N GLU A 345 10.67 14.34 -2.73
CA GLU A 345 10.79 15.65 -2.10
C GLU A 345 11.69 16.59 -2.91
N GLY A 346 11.35 17.87 -2.92
CA GLY A 346 12.21 18.94 -3.38
C GLY A 346 13.27 19.27 -2.34
N THR A 347 14.28 20.04 -2.74
CA THR A 347 15.34 20.44 -1.81
C THR A 347 14.82 21.39 -0.74
N GLY A 348 14.76 20.92 0.50
CA GLY A 348 14.70 21.73 1.73
C GLY A 348 13.34 21.74 2.42
N THR A 349 13.26 21.12 3.59
CA THR A 349 13.31 21.81 4.90
C THR A 349 13.07 20.87 6.10
N GLY A 350 12.72 19.60 5.85
CA GLY A 350 12.68 18.56 6.88
C GLY A 350 14.06 17.91 7.09
N ALA A 351 14.40 17.60 8.33
CA ALA A 351 15.39 16.56 8.61
C ALA A 351 14.61 15.30 8.95
N MET A 352 14.91 14.18 8.27
CA MET A 352 14.33 12.90 8.64
C MET A 352 14.58 12.64 10.14
N PRO A 353 13.58 12.20 10.91
CA PRO A 353 13.76 11.88 12.32
C PRO A 353 14.86 10.84 12.49
N GLN A 354 15.66 10.98 13.56
CA GLN A 354 16.80 10.10 13.83
C GLN A 354 16.41 8.61 13.87
N LEU A 355 15.17 8.31 14.24
CA LEU A 355 14.65 6.94 14.33
C LEU A 355 14.71 6.17 12.99
N PHE A 356 14.71 6.87 11.86
CA PHE A 356 14.83 6.28 10.52
C PHE A 356 16.29 6.19 10.03
N PHE A 357 17.25 6.75 10.78
CA PHE A 357 18.65 6.79 10.37
C PHE A 357 19.22 5.38 10.22
N GLY A 358 19.90 5.17 9.10
CA GLY A 358 20.49 3.88 8.77
C GLY A 358 19.49 2.83 8.27
N ILE A 359 18.17 3.10 8.31
CA ILE A 359 17.11 2.24 7.76
C ILE A 359 16.70 2.71 6.36
N ILE A 360 16.35 3.99 6.24
CA ILE A 360 15.98 4.65 4.99
C ILE A 360 16.74 5.97 4.85
N ASN A 361 16.65 6.58 3.67
CA ASN A 361 17.19 7.90 3.37
C ASN A 361 16.09 8.96 3.25
N ASP A 362 16.47 10.24 3.17
CA ASP A 362 15.53 11.37 3.07
C ASP A 362 14.57 11.20 1.87
N THR A 363 15.05 10.73 0.72
CA THR A 363 14.21 10.51 -0.47
C THR A 363 13.12 9.47 -0.22
N GLN A 364 13.43 8.38 0.49
CA GLN A 364 12.47 7.33 0.84
C GLN A 364 11.49 7.78 1.91
N TYR A 365 11.93 8.64 2.82
CA TYR A 365 11.11 9.13 3.91
C TYR A 365 10.12 10.22 3.48
N PHE A 366 10.60 11.20 2.71
CA PHE A 366 9.77 12.31 2.25
C PHE A 366 9.06 12.04 0.91
N GLY A 367 9.44 10.96 0.22
CA GLY A 367 8.75 10.50 -0.98
C GLY A 367 7.41 9.83 -0.68
N GLY A 368 6.67 9.54 -1.74
CA GLY A 368 5.36 8.88 -1.65
C GLY A 368 5.11 7.98 -2.85
N TYR A 369 4.34 6.91 -2.64
CA TYR A 369 3.99 5.95 -3.69
C TYR A 369 2.49 5.63 -3.67
N SER A 370 1.85 5.60 -4.83
CA SER A 370 0.42 5.28 -4.96
C SER A 370 0.23 3.77 -5.15
N TRP A 371 0.28 3.01 -4.06
CA TRP A 371 0.46 1.55 -4.03
C TRP A 371 -0.54 0.70 -4.85
N THR A 372 -1.75 1.18 -5.14
CA THR A 372 -2.74 0.49 -6.01
C THR A 372 -3.80 1.42 -6.59
N ASP A 373 -3.60 2.73 -6.44
CA ASP A 373 -4.60 3.75 -6.69
C ASP A 373 -4.62 4.10 -8.19
N GLY A 374 -5.77 4.52 -8.72
CA GLY A 374 -5.92 4.81 -10.14
C GLY A 374 -5.83 3.57 -11.06
N LYS A 375 -6.10 2.37 -10.55
CA LYS A 375 -6.25 1.19 -11.40
C LYS A 375 -7.49 1.30 -12.29
N VAL A 376 -7.43 0.67 -13.46
CA VAL A 376 -8.57 0.55 -14.36
C VAL A 376 -8.84 -0.91 -14.67
N MET A 377 -10.10 -1.31 -14.58
CA MET A 377 -10.52 -2.70 -14.76
C MET A 377 -11.06 -2.93 -16.17
N VAL A 378 -10.62 -3.99 -16.83
CA VAL A 378 -11.27 -4.54 -18.04
C VAL A 378 -11.97 -5.84 -17.65
N PRO A 379 -13.31 -5.95 -17.73
CA PRO A 379 -14.03 -7.18 -17.39
C PRO A 379 -13.83 -8.28 -18.44
N SER A 380 -14.00 -9.54 -18.05
CA SER A 380 -13.87 -10.68 -18.98
C SER A 380 -15.16 -10.94 -19.77
N TYR A 381 -16.31 -10.66 -19.15
CA TYR A 381 -17.62 -10.89 -19.73
C TYR A 381 -18.54 -9.70 -19.50
N ASP A 382 -19.45 -9.49 -20.44
CA ASP A 382 -20.67 -8.72 -20.22
C ASP A 382 -21.81 -9.73 -20.03
N SER A 383 -22.73 -9.45 -19.13
CA SER A 383 -24.01 -10.15 -19.05
C SER A 383 -25.17 -9.18 -19.14
N GLU A 384 -26.20 -9.55 -19.89
CA GLU A 384 -27.49 -8.87 -19.94
C GLU A 384 -28.53 -9.85 -19.39
N ALA A 385 -29.28 -9.43 -18.39
CA ALA A 385 -30.41 -10.18 -17.85
C ALA A 385 -31.69 -9.36 -18.01
N SER A 386 -32.72 -9.93 -18.62
CA SER A 386 -34.00 -9.24 -18.81
C SER A 386 -35.19 -10.04 -18.34
N ALA A 387 -36.13 -9.35 -17.69
CA ALA A 387 -37.40 -9.88 -17.20
C ALA A 387 -38.41 -8.76 -16.98
N ASP A 388 -39.68 -8.98 -17.34
CA ASP A 388 -40.80 -8.07 -17.07
C ASP A 388 -40.55 -6.58 -17.43
N GLY A 389 -39.81 -6.33 -18.51
CA GLY A 389 -39.50 -4.98 -18.99
C GLY A 389 -38.38 -4.26 -18.23
N MET A 390 -37.69 -4.95 -17.32
CA MET A 390 -36.45 -4.52 -16.68
C MET A 390 -35.26 -5.24 -17.33
N THR A 391 -34.19 -4.49 -17.60
CA THR A 391 -32.91 -5.05 -18.09
C THR A 391 -31.79 -4.72 -17.11
N ILE A 392 -31.00 -5.71 -16.71
CA ILE A 392 -29.80 -5.55 -15.91
C ILE A 392 -28.60 -5.89 -16.79
N ASP A 393 -27.75 -4.91 -17.07
CA ASP A 393 -26.43 -5.18 -17.64
C ASP A 393 -25.43 -5.28 -16.50
N ALA A 394 -24.57 -6.29 -16.50
CA ALA A 394 -23.52 -6.47 -15.52
C ALA A 394 -22.18 -6.82 -16.18
N ASN A 395 -21.11 -6.23 -15.66
CA ASN A 395 -19.75 -6.58 -16.01
C ASN A 395 -19.28 -7.69 -15.07
N LEU A 396 -18.74 -8.77 -15.64
CA LEU A 396 -18.28 -9.92 -14.88
C LEU A 396 -16.78 -10.14 -15.06
N ILE A 397 -16.12 -10.50 -13.97
CA ILE A 397 -14.74 -10.97 -13.97
C ILE A 397 -14.68 -12.43 -13.55
N TYR A 398 -13.79 -13.18 -14.19
CA TYR A 398 -13.50 -14.57 -13.84
C TYR A 398 -12.05 -14.73 -13.36
N PHE A 399 -11.88 -14.81 -12.03
CA PHE A 399 -10.64 -15.20 -11.36
C PHE A 399 -10.99 -16.20 -10.25
N GLY A 400 -10.79 -17.50 -10.50
CA GLY A 400 -11.16 -18.57 -9.55
C GLY A 400 -12.65 -18.69 -9.21
N GLY A 401 -13.51 -17.86 -9.83
CA GLY A 401 -14.95 -17.72 -9.59
C GLY A 401 -15.52 -16.56 -10.42
N VAL A 402 -16.85 -16.41 -10.48
CA VAL A 402 -17.53 -15.32 -11.21
C VAL A 402 -17.90 -14.20 -10.22
N TRP A 403 -17.44 -12.99 -10.49
CA TRP A 403 -17.73 -11.80 -9.70
C TRP A 403 -18.46 -10.76 -10.54
N ILE A 404 -19.56 -10.20 -10.02
CA ILE A 404 -20.22 -9.02 -10.60
C ILE A 404 -19.44 -7.80 -10.12
N THR A 405 -18.82 -7.08 -11.05
CA THR A 405 -17.97 -5.93 -10.71
C THR A 405 -18.70 -4.60 -10.82
N SER A 406 -19.72 -4.54 -11.67
CA SER A 406 -20.66 -3.42 -11.76
C SER A 406 -21.93 -3.90 -12.45
N TYR A 407 -23.05 -3.21 -12.19
CA TYR A 407 -24.30 -3.45 -12.90
C TYR A 407 -25.08 -2.13 -13.07
N GLN A 408 -25.91 -2.07 -14.12
CA GLN A 408 -26.87 -1.00 -14.35
C GLN A 408 -28.25 -1.62 -14.60
N VAL A 409 -29.30 -0.95 -14.13
CA VAL A 409 -30.69 -1.34 -14.37
C VAL A 409 -31.32 -0.35 -15.34
N ARG A 410 -32.00 -0.85 -16.36
CA ARG A 410 -32.68 -0.09 -17.40
C ARG A 410 -34.17 -0.42 -17.44
#